data_AF-A0A6A3CNS5-F1
#
_entry.id   AF-A0A6A3CNS5-F1
#
_cell.length_a   1.000
_cell.length_b   1.000
_cell.length_c   1.000
_cell.angle_alpha   90.00
_cell.angle_beta   90.00
_cell.angle_gamma   90.00
#
_symmetry.space_group_name_H-M   'P 1'
#
loop_
_entity.id
_entity.type
_entity.pdbx_description
1 polymer ?
#
loop_
_entity_poly.entity_id
_entity_poly.type
_entity_poly.pdbx_seq_one_letter_code
_entity_poly.pdbx_strand_id
1 'polypeptide(L)'
;MANVSVAAEWQLLYNRYYRRPELYTMRWKNIDLSRNKVDCSPFGGPIAVIRDDSKIVQLYSESAVRKLRIFTSSGVLISDTVWKNPGGRLIGMSWTEDQTLICIVQDGTVYRYNIHAELIEPNVTLGKECFEQNVVECVFWGNGVVIQHELEVSTKQAIFVDSSISDTIRTCIVLGNPRAAMKVKNEFKVSEKRWYWLKVFALATIRDWEALEKFSKEKRPPIGYRPFVEACVDADEKGEALKYIPKLADLRERAEAYARIGMAKEAADAASQAKDGELLGRLKLTFQQNAAASSLFDTLRDRLSFQGVS
;
A
#
# COMPACT_ATOMS: atom_id res chain seq x y z
N MET A 1 45.49 24.47 7.18
CA MET A 1 44.26 23.81 7.66
C MET A 1 44.46 23.53 9.13
N ALA A 2 43.58 24.04 10.00
CA ALA A 2 43.65 23.76 11.43
C ALA A 2 43.33 22.27 11.66
N ASN A 3 44.20 21.56 12.38
CA ASN A 3 43.97 20.18 12.79
C ASN A 3 42.84 20.15 13.82
N VAL A 4 41.60 19.97 13.36
CA VAL A 4 40.48 19.61 14.21
C VAL A 4 40.77 18.21 14.76
N SER A 5 40.66 18.03 16.08
CA SER A 5 40.93 16.73 16.69
C SER A 5 39.95 15.68 16.15
N VAL A 6 40.41 14.46 15.87
CA VAL A 6 39.59 13.34 15.35
C VAL A 6 38.36 13.08 16.24
N ALA A 7 38.42 13.39 17.54
CA ALA A 7 37.29 13.26 18.46
C ALA A 7 36.14 14.24 18.19
N ALA A 8 36.40 15.38 17.54
CA ALA A 8 35.38 16.40 17.23
C ALA A 8 34.53 16.05 15.99
N GLU A 9 34.91 15.04 15.20
CA GLU A 9 34.15 14.56 14.04
C GLU A 9 33.11 13.48 14.40
N TRP A 10 33.17 12.95 15.63
CA TRP A 10 32.23 11.95 16.13
C TRP A 10 31.07 12.62 16.87
N GLN A 11 29.86 12.41 16.37
CA GLN A 11 28.61 12.90 16.95
C GLN A 11 27.89 11.75 17.65
N LEU A 12 27.53 11.96 18.93
CA LEU A 12 26.69 11.03 19.68
C LEU A 12 25.25 11.13 19.18
N LEU A 13 24.70 10.03 18.68
CA LEU A 13 23.28 9.89 18.35
C LEU A 13 22.71 8.76 19.20
N TYR A 14 21.85 9.12 20.16
CA TYR A 14 21.29 8.23 21.18
C TYR A 14 22.39 7.50 21.97
N ASN A 15 22.69 6.24 21.66
CA ASN A 15 23.66 5.41 22.36
C ASN A 15 24.86 4.99 21.50
N ARG A 16 25.07 5.62 20.34
CA ARG A 16 26.18 5.31 19.40
C ARG A 16 26.82 6.58 18.85
N TYR A 17 28.13 6.53 18.62
CA TYR A 17 28.86 7.61 17.96
C TYR A 17 28.93 7.36 16.46
N TYR A 18 28.67 8.41 15.68
CA TYR A 18 28.75 8.40 14.22
C TYR A 18 29.73 9.46 13.76
N ARG A 19 30.48 9.18 12.70
CA ARG A 19 31.24 10.20 11.99
C ARG A 19 30.89 10.16 10.51
N ARG A 20 30.95 11.31 9.86
CA ARG A 20 30.75 11.43 8.41
C ARG A 20 32.07 11.86 7.76
N PRO A 21 32.92 10.91 7.32
CA PRO A 21 34.12 11.24 6.57
C PRO A 21 33.75 11.58 5.12
N GLU A 22 34.25 12.71 4.62
CA GLU A 22 34.21 12.99 3.18
C GLU A 22 35.31 12.15 2.49
N LEU A 23 34.90 11.25 1.59
CA LEU A 23 35.84 10.39 0.86
C LEU A 23 36.37 11.08 -0.40
N TYR A 24 35.52 11.86 -1.08
CA TYR A 24 35.86 12.63 -2.26
C TYR A 24 34.83 13.75 -2.46
N THR A 25 35.30 14.87 -3.04
CA THR A 25 34.44 16.00 -3.40
C THR A 25 33.81 15.78 -4.77
N MET A 26 32.51 16.00 -4.88
CA MET A 26 31.76 15.83 -6.14
C MET A 26 32.23 16.83 -7.20
N ARG A 27 32.58 16.33 -8.40
CA ARG A 27 33.10 17.16 -9.51
C ARG A 27 32.05 17.67 -10.49
N TRP A 28 30.78 17.35 -10.26
CA TRP A 28 29.69 17.90 -11.07
C TRP A 28 29.61 19.41 -10.91
N LYS A 29 29.47 20.12 -12.04
CA LYS A 29 29.24 21.57 -12.07
C LYS A 29 27.80 21.90 -12.48
N ASN A 30 27.36 21.31 -13.59
CA ASN A 30 26.09 21.65 -14.24
C ASN A 30 25.18 20.42 -14.34
N ILE A 31 25.07 19.62 -13.28
CA ILE A 31 24.15 18.48 -13.23
C ILE A 31 23.06 18.79 -12.20
N ASP A 32 21.84 19.00 -12.69
CA ASP A 32 20.66 19.22 -11.86
C ASP A 32 19.91 17.89 -11.66
N LEU A 33 19.99 17.31 -10.47
CA LEU A 33 19.34 16.05 -10.14
C LEU A 33 17.81 16.11 -10.22
N SER A 34 17.22 17.30 -10.04
CA SER A 34 15.77 17.45 -10.13
C SER A 34 15.25 17.24 -11.56
N ARG A 35 16.10 17.43 -12.58
CA ARG A 35 15.77 17.33 -14.02
C ARG A 35 16.22 16.03 -14.67
N ASN A 36 16.95 15.19 -13.94
CA ASN A 36 17.54 13.97 -14.48
C ASN A 36 16.98 12.75 -13.75
N LYS A 37 16.82 11.64 -14.47
CA LYS A 37 16.85 10.31 -13.86
C LYS A 37 18.30 10.01 -13.52
N VAL A 38 18.54 9.51 -12.31
CA VAL A 38 19.87 9.19 -11.80
C VAL A 38 19.80 7.84 -11.10
N ASP A 39 20.79 6.99 -11.37
CA ASP A 39 20.96 5.75 -10.62
C ASP A 39 22.44 5.48 -10.33
N CYS A 40 22.71 4.91 -9.16
CA CYS A 40 24.06 4.69 -8.65
C CYS A 40 24.32 3.20 -8.50
N SER A 41 25.41 2.73 -9.09
CA SER A 41 25.82 1.34 -8.99
C SER A 41 26.18 0.97 -7.54
N PRO A 42 25.93 -0.28 -7.11
CA PRO A 42 26.33 -0.76 -5.79
C PRO A 42 27.82 -0.55 -5.48
N PHE A 43 28.16 -0.56 -4.19
CA PHE A 43 29.55 -0.54 -3.70
C PHE A 43 30.42 0.64 -4.17
N GLY A 44 29.81 1.81 -4.41
CA GLY A 44 30.53 3.01 -4.83
C GLY A 44 30.95 3.00 -6.30
N GLY A 45 30.25 2.21 -7.12
CA GLY A 45 30.44 2.12 -8.56
C GLY A 45 29.95 3.35 -9.34
N PRO A 46 29.81 3.23 -10.67
CA PRO A 46 29.43 4.34 -11.53
C PRO A 46 28.04 4.92 -11.27
N ILE A 47 27.83 6.17 -11.67
CA ILE A 47 26.56 6.88 -11.59
C ILE A 47 26.06 7.14 -13.01
N ALA A 48 24.87 6.64 -13.33
CA ALA A 48 24.20 6.90 -14.60
C ALA A 48 23.27 8.11 -14.47
N VAL A 49 23.30 8.99 -15.46
CA VAL A 49 22.48 10.21 -15.49
C VAL A 49 21.93 10.39 -16.90
N ILE A 50 20.62 10.64 -16.98
CA ILE A 50 19.94 11.00 -18.22
C ILE A 50 18.81 11.98 -17.93
N ARG A 51 18.61 12.97 -18.80
CA ARG A 51 17.53 13.95 -18.65
C ARG A 51 16.18 13.25 -18.54
N ASP A 52 15.35 13.63 -17.58
CA ASP A 52 14.01 13.10 -17.40
C ASP A 52 13.03 13.80 -18.35
N ASP A 53 12.35 13.01 -19.16
CA ASP A 53 11.40 13.46 -20.18
C ASP A 53 9.95 13.50 -19.70
N SER A 54 9.60 13.05 -18.49
CA SER A 54 8.29 13.42 -17.91
C SER A 54 8.24 14.83 -17.35
N LYS A 55 9.41 15.43 -17.10
CA LYS A 55 9.49 16.74 -16.48
C LYS A 55 9.50 17.79 -17.58
N ILE A 56 8.68 18.83 -17.41
CA ILE A 56 8.73 20.00 -18.29
C ILE A 56 10.05 20.73 -17.98
N VAL A 57 11.06 20.51 -18.82
CA VAL A 57 12.37 21.12 -18.66
C VAL A 57 12.55 22.21 -19.71
N GLN A 58 12.62 23.47 -19.29
CA GLN A 58 13.05 24.56 -20.16
C GLN A 58 14.54 24.41 -20.47
N LEU A 59 14.84 24.11 -21.73
CA LEU A 59 16.20 24.04 -22.25
C LEU A 59 16.69 25.47 -22.41
N TYR A 60 17.54 25.93 -21.49
CA TYR A 60 18.22 27.22 -21.62
C TYR A 60 19.33 27.08 -22.67
N SER A 61 20.54 26.72 -22.25
CA SER A 61 21.72 26.55 -23.10
C SER A 61 22.09 25.08 -23.36
N GLU A 62 21.26 24.14 -22.92
CA GLU A 62 21.52 22.70 -23.04
C GLU A 62 20.99 22.15 -24.36
N SER A 63 21.75 21.21 -24.95
CA SER A 63 21.32 20.54 -26.18
C SER A 63 20.00 19.80 -26.00
N ALA A 64 19.13 19.89 -27.00
CA ALA A 64 17.92 19.08 -27.08
C ALA A 64 18.25 17.58 -27.22
N VAL A 65 19.45 17.23 -27.71
CA VAL A 65 19.92 15.85 -27.84
C VAL A 65 20.10 15.23 -26.46
N ARG A 66 19.27 14.22 -26.16
CA ARG A 66 19.33 13.47 -24.91
C ARG A 66 20.56 12.56 -24.92
N LYS A 67 21.37 12.62 -23.87
CA LYS A 67 22.56 11.79 -23.69
C LYS A 67 22.45 11.00 -22.39
N LEU A 68 22.74 9.70 -22.47
CA LEU A 68 23.04 8.88 -21.30
C LEU A 68 24.50 9.12 -20.94
N ARG A 69 24.76 9.58 -19.72
CA ARG A 69 26.10 9.87 -19.21
C ARG A 69 26.40 8.97 -18.03
N ILE A 70 27.58 8.38 -18.01
CA ILE A 70 28.06 7.53 -16.92
C ILE A 70 29.24 8.24 -16.27
N PHE A 71 29.17 8.43 -14.97
CA PHE A 71 30.19 9.10 -14.16
C PHE A 71 30.80 8.12 -13.17
N THR A 72 32.00 8.40 -12.71
CA THR A 72 32.52 7.82 -11.47
C THR A 72 31.69 8.28 -10.29
N SER A 73 31.83 7.62 -9.14
CA SER A 73 31.20 8.05 -7.89
C SER A 73 31.62 9.46 -7.42
N SER A 74 32.79 9.95 -7.85
CA SER A 74 33.24 11.33 -7.62
C SER A 74 32.72 12.37 -8.64
N GLY A 75 31.89 11.96 -9.61
CA GLY A 75 31.32 12.85 -10.62
C GLY A 75 32.22 13.17 -11.82
N VAL A 76 33.34 12.45 -12.00
CA VAL A 76 34.13 12.50 -13.26
C VAL A 76 33.39 11.72 -14.34
N LEU A 77 33.20 12.30 -15.53
CA LEU A 77 32.58 11.61 -16.66
C LEU A 77 33.48 10.46 -17.13
N ILE A 78 32.93 9.24 -17.19
CA ILE A 78 33.58 8.05 -17.74
C ILE A 78 33.27 7.95 -19.24
N SER A 79 31.98 8.03 -19.58
CA SER A 79 31.49 7.84 -20.94
C SER A 79 30.13 8.52 -21.15
N ASP A 80 29.79 8.76 -22.40
CA ASP A 80 28.45 9.18 -22.79
C ASP A 80 28.04 8.63 -24.15
N THR A 81 26.73 8.45 -24.34
CA THR A 81 26.16 8.06 -25.62
C THR A 81 24.87 8.85 -25.89
N VAL A 82 24.56 9.06 -27.17
CA VAL A 82 23.30 9.69 -27.56
C VAL A 82 22.17 8.68 -27.38
N TRP A 83 21.13 9.07 -26.64
CA TRP A 83 19.95 8.23 -26.43
C TRP A 83 19.08 8.23 -27.70
N LYS A 84 19.32 7.24 -28.58
CA LYS A 84 18.62 7.06 -29.87
C LYS A 84 17.56 5.94 -29.84
N ASN A 85 17.36 5.34 -28.67
CA ASN A 85 16.66 4.07 -28.56
C ASN A 85 15.15 4.21 -28.86
N PRO A 86 14.59 3.40 -29.78
CA PRO A 86 13.16 3.34 -30.04
C PRO A 86 12.41 2.63 -28.90
N GLY A 87 11.07 2.70 -28.90
CA GLY A 87 10.23 2.07 -27.88
C GLY A 87 9.64 3.01 -26.83
N GLY A 88 9.70 4.32 -27.11
CA GLY A 88 9.00 5.35 -26.36
C GLY A 88 9.82 5.96 -25.22
N ARG A 89 9.11 6.47 -24.21
CA ARG A 89 9.71 7.16 -23.06
C ARG A 89 10.55 6.20 -22.22
N LEU A 90 11.67 6.68 -21.66
CA LEU A 90 12.41 5.94 -20.63
C LEU A 90 11.63 5.95 -19.32
N ILE A 91 11.16 4.78 -18.89
CA ILE A 91 10.37 4.63 -17.67
C ILE A 91 11.30 4.62 -16.44
N GLY A 92 12.35 3.80 -16.48
CA GLY A 92 13.35 3.76 -15.42
C GLY A 92 14.65 3.11 -15.85
N MET A 93 15.65 3.25 -14.98
CA MET A 93 16.97 2.68 -15.17
C MET A 93 17.57 2.27 -13.83
N SER A 94 18.36 1.21 -13.83
CA SER A 94 19.08 0.75 -12.64
C SER A 94 20.33 -0.02 -13.01
N TRP A 95 21.37 0.09 -12.19
CA TRP A 95 22.52 -0.79 -12.25
C TRP A 95 22.19 -2.15 -11.63
N THR A 96 22.68 -3.21 -12.28
CA THR A 96 22.80 -4.55 -11.69
C THR A 96 24.06 -4.65 -10.84
N GLU A 97 24.17 -5.74 -10.09
CA GLU A 97 25.36 -6.07 -9.29
C GLU A 97 26.62 -6.30 -10.14
N ASP A 98 26.47 -6.71 -11.40
CA ASP A 98 27.56 -6.91 -12.36
C ASP A 98 27.91 -5.65 -13.18
N GLN A 99 27.46 -4.47 -12.73
CA GLN A 99 27.73 -3.17 -13.37
C GLN A 99 27.20 -3.08 -14.81
N THR A 100 26.07 -3.72 -15.07
CA THR A 100 25.28 -3.51 -16.28
C THR A 100 24.16 -2.51 -15.97
N LEU A 101 24.10 -1.41 -16.71
CA LEU A 101 23.01 -0.46 -16.60
C LEU A 101 21.82 -0.95 -17.42
N ILE A 102 20.72 -1.24 -16.73
CA ILE A 102 19.43 -1.58 -17.32
C ILE A 102 18.63 -0.30 -17.55
N CYS A 103 18.04 -0.16 -18.73
CA CYS A 103 17.13 0.94 -19.07
C CYS A 103 15.86 0.37 -19.69
N ILE A 104 14.71 0.61 -19.06
CA ILE A 104 13.40 0.10 -19.48
C ILE A 104 12.60 1.24 -20.13
N VAL A 105 12.17 1.04 -21.37
CA VAL A 105 11.32 2.00 -22.08
C VAL A 105 9.85 1.58 -22.08
N GLN A 106 9.00 2.50 -22.52
CA GLN A 106 7.55 2.42 -22.45
C GLN A 106 6.96 1.17 -23.12
N ASP A 107 7.50 0.71 -24.25
CA ASP A 107 7.01 -0.52 -24.91
C ASP A 107 7.50 -1.83 -24.26
N GLY A 108 8.22 -1.74 -23.14
CA GLY A 108 8.79 -2.88 -22.44
C GLY A 108 10.11 -3.40 -22.99
N THR A 109 10.73 -2.70 -23.95
CA THR A 109 12.12 -2.98 -24.36
C THR A 109 13.10 -2.63 -23.25
N VAL A 110 14.06 -3.52 -23.04
CA VAL A 110 15.11 -3.43 -22.02
C VAL A 110 16.44 -3.29 -22.72
N TYR A 111 16.98 -2.08 -22.67
CA TYR A 111 18.33 -1.77 -23.14
C TYR A 111 19.33 -2.00 -22.02
N ARG A 112 20.50 -2.52 -22.39
CA ARG A 112 21.58 -2.83 -21.45
C ARG A 112 22.84 -2.10 -21.89
N TYR A 113 23.50 -1.43 -20.97
CA TYR A 113 24.72 -0.68 -21.23
C TYR A 113 25.83 -1.11 -20.28
N ASN A 114 27.05 -1.22 -20.79
CA ASN A 114 28.23 -1.33 -19.94
C ASN A 114 28.66 0.06 -19.41
N ILE A 115 29.70 0.10 -18.59
CA ILE A 115 30.24 1.34 -18.00
C ILE A 115 30.82 2.32 -19.04
N HIS A 116 31.07 1.86 -20.27
CA HIS A 116 31.56 2.66 -21.39
C HIS A 116 30.43 3.26 -22.25
N ALA A 117 29.17 3.13 -21.80
CA ALA A 117 27.97 3.56 -22.51
C ALA A 117 27.78 2.86 -23.88
N GLU A 118 28.35 1.66 -24.01
CA GLU A 118 28.17 0.80 -25.18
C GLU A 118 26.96 -0.11 -24.96
N LEU A 119 26.12 -0.22 -25.98
CA LEU A 119 24.92 -1.04 -25.94
C LEU A 119 25.30 -2.53 -25.99
N ILE A 120 24.78 -3.32 -25.05
CA ILE A 120 24.96 -4.76 -24.98
C ILE A 120 23.78 -5.43 -25.71
N GLU A 121 24.05 -5.89 -26.92
CA GLU A 121 23.09 -6.63 -27.73
C GLU A 121 23.08 -8.14 -27.43
N PRO A 122 21.96 -8.84 -27.68
CA PRO A 122 20.67 -8.29 -28.08
C PRO A 122 19.94 -7.61 -26.91
N ASN A 123 19.05 -6.67 -27.24
CA ASN A 123 18.11 -6.11 -26.26
C ASN A 123 17.12 -7.19 -25.82
N VAL A 124 16.63 -7.07 -24.59
CA VAL A 124 15.63 -7.97 -24.02
C VAL A 124 14.27 -7.28 -24.04
N THR A 125 13.18 -8.03 -24.03
CA THR A 125 11.81 -7.49 -23.89
C THR A 125 11.16 -8.06 -22.64
N LEU A 126 10.33 -7.26 -21.97
CA LEU A 126 9.48 -7.67 -20.86
C LEU A 126 8.26 -8.50 -21.31
N GLY A 127 8.12 -8.73 -22.62
CA GLY A 127 7.11 -9.61 -23.20
C GLY A 127 5.99 -8.86 -23.91
N LYS A 128 5.14 -9.64 -24.58
CA LYS A 128 4.07 -9.13 -25.47
C LYS A 128 3.06 -8.25 -24.73
N GLU A 129 2.75 -8.57 -23.48
CA GLU A 129 1.79 -7.80 -22.67
C GLU A 129 2.27 -6.38 -22.42
N CYS A 130 3.56 -6.20 -22.10
CA CYS A 130 4.16 -4.87 -21.91
C CYS A 130 4.21 -4.08 -23.22
N PHE A 131 4.45 -4.76 -24.33
CA PHE A 131 4.45 -4.13 -25.65
C PHE A 131 3.05 -3.62 -26.05
N GLU A 132 2.01 -4.39 -25.75
CA GLU A 132 0.63 -4.02 -26.09
C GLU A 132 0.03 -2.96 -25.14
N GLN A 133 0.41 -2.99 -23.86
CA GLN A 133 -0.20 -2.16 -22.81
C GLN A 133 0.66 -0.97 -22.37
N ASN A 134 1.94 -0.98 -22.74
CA ASN A 134 3.00 -0.13 -22.21
C ASN A 134 3.31 -0.36 -20.73
N VAL A 135 4.59 -0.19 -20.39
CA VAL A 135 5.08 -0.07 -19.03
C VAL A 135 4.77 1.35 -18.53
N VAL A 136 4.09 1.44 -17.40
CA VAL A 136 3.76 2.69 -16.72
C VAL A 136 4.85 3.06 -15.74
N GLU A 137 5.29 2.08 -14.95
CA GLU A 137 6.32 2.25 -13.94
C GLU A 137 7.17 0.99 -13.80
N CYS A 138 8.41 1.15 -13.34
CA CYS A 138 9.27 0.04 -12.93
C CYS A 138 9.99 0.37 -11.61
N VAL A 139 10.08 -0.64 -10.74
CA VAL A 139 10.83 -0.61 -9.48
C VAL A 139 11.90 -1.70 -9.52
N PHE A 140 13.14 -1.31 -9.27
CA PHE A 140 14.29 -2.22 -9.29
C PHE A 140 14.67 -2.64 -7.87
N TRP A 141 15.07 -3.91 -7.70
CA TRP A 141 15.56 -4.44 -6.44
C TRP A 141 16.69 -5.45 -6.68
N GLY A 142 17.93 -5.05 -6.39
CA GLY A 142 19.11 -5.83 -6.74
C GLY A 142 19.15 -6.10 -8.25
N ASN A 143 19.18 -7.37 -8.63
CA ASN A 143 19.11 -7.80 -10.04
C ASN A 143 17.67 -8.05 -10.54
N GLY A 144 16.65 -7.78 -9.72
CA GLY A 144 15.23 -7.94 -10.06
C GLY A 144 14.58 -6.63 -10.46
N VAL A 145 13.48 -6.73 -11.23
CA VAL A 145 12.60 -5.60 -11.55
C VAL A 145 11.15 -6.03 -11.48
N VAL A 146 10.32 -5.14 -10.93
CA VAL A 146 8.86 -5.24 -10.95
C VAL A 146 8.34 -4.08 -11.80
N ILE A 147 7.33 -4.34 -12.61
CA ILE A 147 6.73 -3.35 -13.50
C ILE A 147 5.22 -3.30 -13.30
N GLN A 148 4.65 -2.13 -13.55
CA GLN A 148 3.21 -1.93 -13.60
C GLN A 148 2.81 -1.51 -15.01
N HIS A 149 1.85 -2.22 -15.63
CA HIS A 149 1.42 -1.98 -17.02
C HIS A 149 -0.11 -1.80 -17.20
N GLU A 150 -0.95 -2.28 -16.28
CA GLU A 150 -2.41 -2.39 -16.53
C GLU A 150 -3.31 -1.53 -15.64
N LEU A 151 -3.02 -1.44 -14.33
CA LEU A 151 -3.99 -0.89 -13.37
C LEU A 151 -4.26 0.60 -13.55
N GLU A 152 -3.25 1.42 -13.86
CA GLU A 152 -3.47 2.85 -14.10
C GLU A 152 -4.12 3.12 -15.46
N VAL A 153 -3.77 2.34 -16.47
CA VAL A 153 -4.30 2.48 -17.84
C VAL A 153 -5.78 2.11 -17.86
N SER A 154 -6.15 1.00 -17.21
CA SER A 154 -7.53 0.52 -17.17
C SER A 154 -8.45 1.37 -16.28
N THR A 155 -7.92 1.95 -15.20
CA THR A 155 -8.72 2.77 -14.26
C THR A 155 -8.61 4.27 -14.53
N LYS A 156 -7.64 4.71 -15.35
CA LYS A 156 -7.28 6.11 -15.57
C LYS A 156 -6.94 6.89 -14.29
N GLN A 157 -6.46 6.20 -13.25
CA GLN A 157 -6.13 6.82 -11.97
C GLN A 157 -4.71 6.45 -11.52
N ALA A 158 -3.95 7.47 -11.11
CA ALA A 158 -2.56 7.35 -10.66
C ALA A 158 -2.42 6.87 -9.20
N ILE A 159 -3.51 6.39 -8.58
CA ILE A 159 -3.58 6.12 -7.13
C ILE A 159 -3.10 4.71 -6.76
N PHE A 160 -2.67 3.93 -7.75
CA PHE A 160 -2.31 2.53 -7.56
C PHE A 160 -0.81 2.31 -7.39
N VAL A 161 0.01 3.20 -7.96
CA VAL A 161 1.46 3.22 -7.77
C VAL A 161 1.82 3.35 -6.28
N ASP A 162 2.82 2.58 -5.85
CA ASP A 162 3.31 2.45 -4.47
C ASP A 162 2.25 2.03 -3.42
N SER A 163 1.02 1.70 -3.84
CA SER A 163 -0.01 1.20 -2.94
C SER A 163 0.27 -0.26 -2.57
N SER A 164 0.01 -0.64 -1.32
CA SER A 164 0.10 -2.06 -0.95
C SER A 164 -0.98 -2.86 -1.68
N ILE A 165 -0.78 -4.17 -1.92
CA ILE A 165 -1.80 -5.06 -2.52
C ILE A 165 -3.16 -4.92 -1.82
N SER A 166 -3.15 -4.70 -0.51
CA SER A 166 -4.38 -4.50 0.27
C SER A 166 -5.07 -3.18 -0.07
N ASP A 167 -4.31 -2.11 -0.21
CA ASP A 167 -4.82 -0.80 -0.59
C ASP A 167 -5.30 -0.82 -2.04
N THR A 168 -4.53 -1.41 -2.95
CA THR A 168 -4.91 -1.63 -4.35
C THR A 168 -6.28 -2.32 -4.45
N ILE A 169 -6.48 -3.42 -3.72
CA ILE A 169 -7.76 -4.16 -3.71
C ILE A 169 -8.91 -3.29 -3.20
N ARG A 170 -8.72 -2.59 -2.06
CA ARG A 170 -9.78 -1.73 -1.50
C ARG A 170 -10.13 -0.61 -2.46
N THR A 171 -9.12 0.07 -2.99
CA THR A 171 -9.28 1.16 -3.95
C THR A 171 -10.00 0.68 -5.20
N CYS A 172 -9.62 -0.46 -5.79
CA CYS A 172 -10.34 -1.03 -6.94
C CYS A 172 -11.84 -1.24 -6.66
N ILE A 173 -12.21 -1.71 -5.46
CA ILE A 173 -13.61 -1.91 -5.08
C ILE A 173 -14.31 -0.56 -4.90
N VAL A 174 -13.69 0.39 -4.21
CA VAL A 174 -14.23 1.74 -3.97
C VAL A 174 -14.47 2.49 -5.29
N LEU A 175 -13.62 2.28 -6.29
CA LEU A 175 -13.79 2.85 -7.63
C LEU A 175 -14.81 2.13 -8.51
N GLY A 176 -15.52 1.11 -8.01
CA GLY A 176 -16.49 0.35 -8.80
C GLY A 176 -15.85 -0.63 -9.80
N ASN A 177 -14.60 -1.02 -9.59
CA ASN A 177 -13.86 -1.97 -10.42
C ASN A 177 -13.61 -3.32 -9.70
N PRO A 178 -14.66 -4.08 -9.31
CA PRO A 178 -14.51 -5.31 -8.54
C PRO A 178 -13.81 -6.44 -9.33
N ARG A 179 -13.85 -6.40 -10.66
CA ARG A 179 -13.14 -7.37 -11.52
C ARG A 179 -11.62 -7.21 -11.41
N ALA A 180 -11.13 -5.97 -11.41
CA ALA A 180 -9.70 -5.68 -11.22
C ALA A 180 -9.24 -6.12 -9.82
N ALA A 181 -10.03 -5.83 -8.78
CA ALA A 181 -9.76 -6.30 -7.42
C ALA A 181 -9.65 -7.83 -7.34
N MET A 182 -10.52 -8.56 -8.05
CA MET A 182 -10.49 -10.02 -8.10
C MET A 182 -9.26 -10.55 -8.87
N LYS A 183 -8.83 -9.88 -9.94
CA LYS A 183 -7.60 -10.22 -10.68
C LYS A 183 -6.38 -10.11 -9.75
N VAL A 184 -6.22 -8.96 -9.07
CA VAL A 184 -5.14 -8.73 -8.10
C VAL A 184 -5.18 -9.78 -6.98
N LYS A 185 -6.36 -10.10 -6.44
CA LYS A 185 -6.49 -11.17 -5.43
C LYS A 185 -5.92 -12.50 -5.92
N ASN A 186 -6.27 -12.92 -7.13
CA ASN A 186 -5.88 -14.23 -7.68
C ASN A 186 -4.40 -14.28 -8.02
N GLU A 187 -3.89 -13.22 -8.66
CA GLU A 187 -2.50 -13.12 -9.12
C GLU A 187 -1.52 -13.13 -7.94
N PHE A 188 -1.80 -12.34 -6.91
CA PHE A 188 -0.97 -12.26 -5.70
C PHE A 188 -1.36 -13.28 -4.64
N LYS A 189 -2.25 -14.22 -4.96
CA LYS A 189 -2.70 -15.32 -4.07
C LYS A 189 -3.12 -14.82 -2.68
N VAL A 190 -3.86 -13.72 -2.65
CA VAL A 190 -4.35 -13.11 -1.41
C VAL A 190 -5.30 -14.09 -0.71
N SER A 191 -5.04 -14.37 0.56
CA SER A 191 -5.84 -15.33 1.34
C SER A 191 -7.32 -14.92 1.42
N GLU A 192 -8.21 -15.91 1.47
CA GLU A 192 -9.66 -15.68 1.61
C GLU A 192 -10.00 -14.82 2.83
N LYS A 193 -9.33 -15.04 3.97
CA LYS A 193 -9.53 -14.20 5.17
C LYS A 193 -9.22 -12.74 4.90
N ARG A 194 -8.08 -12.44 4.26
CA ARG A 194 -7.68 -11.06 3.93
C ARG A 194 -8.63 -10.44 2.91
N TRP A 195 -9.02 -11.20 1.88
CA TRP A 195 -9.98 -10.77 0.86
C TRP A 195 -11.32 -10.35 1.46
N TYR A 196 -11.91 -11.19 2.32
CA TYR A 196 -13.17 -10.87 2.97
C TYR A 196 -13.06 -9.62 3.83
N TRP A 197 -11.98 -9.47 4.62
CA TRP A 197 -11.77 -8.29 5.43
C TRP A 197 -11.73 -7.03 4.55
N LEU A 198 -10.89 -7.02 3.50
CA LEU A 198 -10.75 -5.85 2.62
C LEU A 198 -12.05 -5.48 1.91
N LYS A 199 -12.77 -6.48 1.38
CA LYS A 199 -14.00 -6.26 0.63
C LYS A 199 -15.15 -5.76 1.51
N VAL A 200 -15.28 -6.24 2.75
CA VAL A 200 -16.30 -5.76 3.70
C VAL A 200 -16.13 -4.26 3.98
N PHE A 201 -14.92 -3.84 4.37
CA PHE A 201 -14.68 -2.43 4.68
C PHE A 201 -14.74 -1.53 3.43
N ALA A 202 -14.30 -2.02 2.27
CA ALA A 202 -14.40 -1.27 1.03
C ALA A 202 -15.87 -1.04 0.60
N LEU A 203 -16.72 -2.08 0.68
CA LEU A 203 -18.15 -1.96 0.37
C LEU A 203 -18.88 -1.05 1.37
N ALA A 204 -18.54 -1.14 2.66
CA ALA A 204 -19.08 -0.23 3.67
C ALA A 204 -18.66 1.24 3.44
N THR A 205 -17.42 1.46 2.99
CA THR A 205 -16.91 2.82 2.67
C THR A 205 -17.73 3.49 1.57
N ILE A 206 -18.14 2.75 0.54
CA ILE A 206 -19.02 3.25 -0.52
C ILE A 206 -20.51 3.11 -0.21
N ARG A 207 -20.86 2.61 0.98
CA ARG A 207 -22.23 2.33 1.45
C ARG A 207 -23.04 1.44 0.49
N ASP A 208 -22.36 0.51 -0.19
CA ASP A 208 -23.01 -0.50 -1.04
C ASP A 208 -23.46 -1.69 -0.20
N TRP A 209 -24.55 -1.46 0.55
CA TRP A 209 -25.11 -2.44 1.48
C TRP A 209 -25.72 -3.65 0.77
N GLU A 210 -26.24 -3.46 -0.45
CA GLU A 210 -26.80 -4.53 -1.27
C GLU A 210 -25.69 -5.53 -1.67
N ALA A 211 -24.55 -5.02 -2.17
CA ALA A 211 -23.41 -5.86 -2.48
C ALA A 211 -22.80 -6.51 -1.23
N LEU A 212 -22.78 -5.80 -0.09
CA LEU A 212 -22.32 -6.36 1.18
C LEU A 212 -23.18 -7.54 1.64
N GLU A 213 -24.51 -7.39 1.57
CA GLU A 213 -25.45 -8.45 1.92
C GLU A 213 -25.29 -9.66 1.01
N LYS A 214 -25.21 -9.44 -0.31
CA LYS A 214 -24.95 -10.51 -1.28
C LYS A 214 -23.65 -11.22 -0.95
N PHE A 215 -22.57 -10.47 -0.70
CA PHE A 215 -21.25 -11.02 -0.40
C PHE A 215 -21.26 -11.86 0.89
N SER A 216 -22.01 -11.45 1.91
CA SER A 216 -22.15 -12.19 3.17
C SER A 216 -22.80 -13.57 3.03
N LYS A 217 -23.55 -13.78 1.94
CA LYS A 217 -24.33 -15.00 1.65
C LYS A 217 -23.64 -15.93 0.64
N GLU A 218 -22.62 -15.48 -0.08
CA GLU A 218 -21.93 -16.28 -1.11
C GLU A 218 -21.31 -17.55 -0.53
N LYS A 219 -20.55 -17.42 0.56
CA LYS A 219 -19.96 -18.52 1.34
C LYS A 219 -19.89 -18.09 2.80
N ARG A 220 -19.79 -19.06 3.72
CA ARG A 220 -19.56 -18.76 5.13
C ARG A 220 -18.25 -17.96 5.27
N PRO A 221 -18.30 -16.71 5.77
CA PRO A 221 -17.11 -15.88 5.83
C PRO A 221 -16.05 -16.51 6.74
N PRO A 222 -14.80 -16.70 6.28
CA PRO A 222 -13.72 -17.29 7.09
C PRO A 222 -13.26 -16.36 8.23
N ILE A 223 -13.71 -15.10 8.21
CA ILE A 223 -13.50 -14.09 9.26
C ILE A 223 -14.66 -14.01 10.26
N GLY A 224 -15.72 -14.82 10.07
CA GLY A 224 -16.97 -14.68 10.82
C GLY A 224 -17.76 -13.43 10.42
N TYR A 225 -18.75 -13.06 11.24
CA TYR A 225 -19.64 -11.92 10.99
C TYR A 225 -19.26 -10.65 11.76
N ARG A 226 -18.30 -10.73 12.70
CA ARG A 226 -17.87 -9.57 13.50
C ARG A 226 -17.39 -8.40 12.63
N PRO A 227 -16.54 -8.59 11.60
CA PRO A 227 -16.12 -7.46 10.75
C PRO A 227 -17.27 -6.85 9.93
N PHE A 228 -18.29 -7.63 9.58
CA PHE A 228 -19.48 -7.10 8.91
C PHE A 228 -20.27 -6.19 9.84
N VAL A 229 -20.44 -6.61 11.09
CA VAL A 229 -21.10 -5.81 12.13
C VAL A 229 -20.32 -4.52 12.39
N GLU A 230 -19.01 -4.61 12.63
CA GLU A 230 -18.15 -3.44 12.88
C GLU A 230 -18.24 -2.43 11.73
N ALA A 231 -18.14 -2.89 10.48
CA ALA A 231 -18.23 -2.02 9.32
C ALA A 231 -19.59 -1.31 9.18
N CYS A 232 -20.70 -1.99 9.54
CA CYS A 232 -22.03 -1.38 9.52
C CYS A 232 -22.21 -0.38 10.68
N VAL A 233 -21.71 -0.71 11.87
CA VAL A 233 -21.78 0.15 13.05
C VAL A 233 -20.97 1.42 12.86
N ASP A 234 -19.75 1.30 12.33
CA ASP A 234 -18.87 2.46 12.08
C ASP A 234 -19.42 3.39 10.99
N ALA A 235 -20.28 2.86 10.10
CA ALA A 235 -20.99 3.63 9.09
C ALA A 235 -22.40 4.10 9.52
N ASP A 236 -22.78 3.87 10.78
CA ASP A 236 -24.10 4.17 11.37
C ASP A 236 -25.30 3.54 10.62
N GLU A 237 -25.09 2.40 9.96
CA GLU A 237 -26.14 1.68 9.22
C GLU A 237 -26.74 0.55 10.07
N LYS A 238 -27.66 0.93 10.96
CA LYS A 238 -28.29 0.02 11.94
C LYS A 238 -29.08 -1.11 11.28
N GLY A 239 -29.80 -0.81 10.19
CA GLY A 239 -30.65 -1.78 9.51
C GLY A 239 -29.83 -2.93 8.92
N GLU A 240 -28.67 -2.62 8.37
CA GLU A 240 -27.75 -3.61 7.81
C GLU A 240 -27.02 -4.39 8.91
N ALA A 241 -26.58 -3.72 9.99
CA ALA A 241 -25.93 -4.38 11.13
C ALA A 241 -26.82 -5.49 11.75
N LEU A 242 -28.12 -5.26 11.87
CA LEU A 242 -29.09 -6.22 12.41
C LEU A 242 -29.16 -7.55 11.64
N LYS A 243 -28.74 -7.58 10.37
CA LYS A 243 -28.67 -8.82 9.57
C LYS A 243 -27.50 -9.73 9.97
N TYR A 244 -26.49 -9.17 10.62
CA TYR A 244 -25.24 -9.86 10.96
C TYR A 244 -25.08 -10.15 12.45
N ILE A 245 -25.56 -9.27 13.32
CA ILE A 245 -25.45 -9.41 14.79
C ILE A 245 -25.97 -10.79 15.29
N PRO A 246 -27.14 -11.29 14.85
CA PRO A 246 -27.63 -12.60 15.28
C PRO A 246 -26.73 -13.78 14.89
N LYS A 247 -25.85 -13.59 13.89
CA LYS A 247 -24.94 -14.62 13.37
C LYS A 247 -23.61 -14.67 14.11
N LEU A 248 -23.36 -13.76 15.06
CA LEU A 248 -22.18 -13.80 15.93
C LEU A 248 -22.25 -15.02 16.84
N ALA A 249 -21.20 -15.82 16.87
CA ALA A 249 -21.14 -17.04 17.69
C ALA A 249 -21.00 -16.72 19.18
N ASP A 250 -20.28 -15.64 19.51
CA ASP A 250 -20.10 -15.18 20.87
C ASP A 250 -21.29 -14.29 21.29
N LEU A 251 -21.98 -14.70 22.36
CA LEU A 251 -23.11 -13.98 22.94
C LEU A 251 -22.69 -12.65 23.57
N ARG A 252 -21.45 -12.53 24.07
CA ARG A 252 -20.90 -11.30 24.63
C ARG A 252 -20.67 -10.27 23.51
N GLU A 253 -20.02 -10.66 22.42
CA GLU A 253 -19.85 -9.79 21.24
C GLU A 253 -21.20 -9.36 20.67
N ARG A 254 -22.18 -10.28 20.66
CA ARG A 254 -23.54 -9.99 20.22
C ARG A 254 -24.21 -8.92 21.08
N ALA A 255 -24.12 -9.02 22.41
CA ALA A 255 -24.68 -8.05 23.33
C ALA A 255 -24.03 -6.67 23.18
N GLU A 256 -22.69 -6.62 23.06
CA GLU A 256 -21.95 -5.37 22.81
C GLU A 256 -22.33 -4.73 21.47
N ALA A 257 -22.50 -5.53 20.42
CA ALA A 257 -22.91 -5.02 19.11
C ALA A 257 -24.33 -4.43 19.13
N TYR A 258 -25.30 -5.10 19.76
CA TYR A 258 -26.65 -4.55 19.97
C TYR A 258 -26.61 -3.24 20.76
N ALA A 259 -25.73 -3.17 21.76
CA ALA A 259 -25.58 -1.98 22.56
C ALA A 259 -25.06 -0.79 21.73
N ARG A 260 -24.06 -1.01 20.87
CA ARG A 260 -23.49 0.03 20.00
C ARG A 260 -24.51 0.60 19.01
N ILE A 261 -25.50 -0.19 18.57
CA ILE A 261 -26.58 0.30 17.69
C ILE A 261 -27.78 0.88 18.44
N GLY A 262 -27.77 0.85 19.77
CA GLY A 262 -28.83 1.39 20.64
C GLY A 262 -30.00 0.44 20.92
N MET A 263 -29.84 -0.85 20.62
CA MET A 263 -30.87 -1.89 20.84
C MET A 263 -30.78 -2.44 22.27
N ALA A 264 -31.29 -1.67 23.24
CA ALA A 264 -31.12 -1.96 24.66
C ALA A 264 -31.74 -3.31 25.09
N LYS A 265 -32.91 -3.66 24.54
CA LYS A 265 -33.62 -4.89 24.90
C LYS A 265 -32.86 -6.13 24.44
N GLU A 266 -32.46 -6.14 23.18
CA GLU A 266 -31.73 -7.23 22.55
C GLU A 266 -30.33 -7.37 23.16
N ALA A 267 -29.68 -6.26 23.51
CA ALA A 267 -28.41 -6.27 24.24
C ALA A 267 -28.56 -6.91 25.63
N ALA A 268 -29.63 -6.58 26.37
CA ALA A 268 -29.89 -7.13 27.68
C ALA A 268 -30.20 -8.64 27.63
N ASP A 269 -31.03 -9.05 26.66
CA ASP A 269 -31.39 -10.46 26.45
C ASP A 269 -30.16 -11.30 26.08
N ALA A 270 -29.30 -10.79 25.18
CA ALA A 270 -28.06 -11.46 24.79
C ALA A 270 -27.05 -11.56 25.95
N ALA A 271 -26.89 -10.50 26.76
CA ALA A 271 -26.03 -10.51 27.94
C ALA A 271 -26.55 -11.47 29.02
N SER A 272 -27.86 -11.54 29.20
CA SER A 272 -28.48 -12.49 30.13
C SER A 272 -28.25 -13.94 29.70
N GLN A 273 -28.34 -14.23 28.39
CA GLN A 273 -28.05 -15.56 27.86
C GLN A 273 -26.57 -15.95 28.01
N ALA A 274 -25.67 -14.97 27.94
CA ALA A 274 -24.25 -15.17 28.20
C ALA A 274 -23.93 -15.47 29.68
N LYS A 275 -24.90 -15.33 30.59
CA LYS A 275 -24.73 -15.46 32.06
C LYS A 275 -23.62 -14.57 32.62
N ASP A 276 -23.38 -13.44 31.97
CA ASP A 276 -22.30 -12.51 32.31
C ASP A 276 -22.89 -11.29 33.05
N GLY A 277 -22.91 -11.36 34.38
CA GLY A 277 -23.46 -10.31 35.23
C GLY A 277 -22.67 -8.99 35.18
N GLU A 278 -21.36 -9.06 34.91
CA GLU A 278 -20.50 -7.89 34.79
C GLU A 278 -20.82 -7.11 33.50
N LEU A 279 -20.96 -7.83 32.38
CA LEU A 279 -21.36 -7.25 31.10
C LEU A 279 -22.72 -6.54 31.22
N LEU A 280 -23.67 -7.16 31.90
CA LEU A 280 -25.02 -6.62 32.10
C LEU A 280 -25.00 -5.34 32.95
N GLY A 281 -24.14 -5.29 33.97
CA GLY A 281 -23.88 -4.07 34.76
C GLY A 281 -23.28 -2.94 33.93
N ARG A 282 -22.28 -3.24 33.08
CA ARG A 282 -21.65 -2.26 32.19
C ARG A 282 -22.63 -1.72 31.15
N LEU A 283 -23.43 -2.60 30.52
CA LEU A 283 -24.45 -2.20 29.55
C LEU A 283 -25.51 -1.29 30.19
N LYS A 284 -25.90 -1.55 31.44
CA LYS A 284 -26.84 -0.67 32.16
C LYS A 284 -26.30 0.74 32.30
N LEU A 285 -25.02 0.92 32.64
CA LEU A 285 -24.39 2.24 32.71
C LEU A 285 -24.42 2.96 31.36
N THR A 286 -24.17 2.24 30.26
CA THR A 286 -24.25 2.77 28.89
C THR A 286 -25.65 3.29 28.54
N PHE A 287 -26.70 2.64 29.05
CA PHE A 287 -28.09 2.97 28.77
C PHE A 287 -28.80 3.80 29.86
N GLN A 288 -28.11 4.23 30.92
CA GLN A 288 -28.71 4.99 32.03
C GLN A 288 -29.34 6.32 31.61
N GLN A 289 -28.98 6.85 30.44
CA GLN A 289 -29.64 8.03 29.87
C GLN A 289 -31.04 7.74 29.31
N ASN A 290 -31.46 6.46 29.23
CA ASN A 290 -32.74 6.02 28.69
C ASN A 290 -33.55 5.24 29.76
N ALA A 291 -34.55 5.91 30.36
CA ALA A 291 -35.30 5.40 31.52
C ALA A 291 -35.98 4.03 31.27
N ALA A 292 -36.46 3.77 30.05
CA ALA A 292 -37.09 2.50 29.68
C ALA A 292 -36.10 1.34 29.56
N ALA A 293 -34.84 1.63 29.19
CA ALA A 293 -33.79 0.62 29.12
C ALA A 293 -33.36 0.21 30.53
N SER A 294 -33.21 1.16 31.46
CA SER A 294 -32.75 0.89 32.82
C SER A 294 -33.67 -0.07 33.60
N SER A 295 -34.99 0.07 33.50
CA SER A 295 -35.95 -0.81 34.19
C SER A 295 -35.94 -2.25 33.65
N LEU A 296 -35.67 -2.41 32.35
CA LEU A 296 -35.54 -3.72 31.73
C LEU A 296 -34.29 -4.46 32.23
N PHE A 297 -33.14 -3.78 32.33
CA PHE A 297 -31.90 -4.35 32.87
C PHE A 297 -32.00 -4.74 34.35
N ASP A 298 -32.82 -4.03 35.15
CA ASP A 298 -33.08 -4.40 36.54
C ASP A 298 -33.90 -5.69 36.64
N THR A 299 -34.97 -5.79 35.85
CA THR A 299 -35.82 -7.00 35.80
C THR A 299 -35.03 -8.26 35.41
N LEU A 300 -34.09 -8.14 34.47
CA LEU A 300 -33.26 -9.26 34.00
C LEU A 300 -32.15 -9.62 35.01
N ARG A 301 -31.56 -8.65 35.70
CA ARG A 301 -30.56 -8.90 36.75
C ARG A 301 -31.17 -9.67 37.92
N ASP A 302 -32.36 -9.26 38.37
CA ASP A 302 -33.03 -9.89 39.49
C ASP A 302 -33.29 -11.37 39.20
N ARG A 303 -33.76 -11.70 37.99
CA ARG A 303 -33.95 -13.10 37.54
C ARG A 303 -32.66 -13.93 37.57
N LEU A 304 -31.53 -13.37 37.19
CA LEU A 304 -30.23 -14.07 37.24
C LEU A 304 -29.76 -14.27 38.68
N SER A 305 -30.02 -13.30 39.57
CA SER A 305 -29.65 -13.41 40.98
C SER A 305 -30.41 -14.52 41.73
N PHE A 306 -31.66 -14.79 41.35
CA PHE A 306 -32.47 -15.87 41.93
C PHE A 306 -32.09 -17.28 41.45
N GLN A 307 -31.42 -17.43 40.30
CA GLN A 307 -30.99 -18.75 39.80
C GLN A 307 -29.64 -19.23 40.37
N GLY A 308 -28.90 -18.37 41.08
CA GLY A 308 -27.62 -18.71 41.71
C GLY A 308 -27.71 -19.20 43.16
N VAL A 309 -28.93 -19.30 43.70
CA VAL A 309 -29.20 -19.75 45.09
C VAL A 309 -30.11 -20.97 45.04
N SER A 310 -29.63 -22.07 44.48
CA SER A 310 -30.22 -23.42 44.59
C SER A 310 -29.15 -24.46 44.27
#